data_AF-A0A9P8VWJ6-F1
#
_entry.id   AF-A0A9P8VWJ6-F1
#
_cell.length_a   1.000
_cell.length_b   1.000
_cell.length_c   1.000
_cell.angle_alpha   90.00
_cell.angle_beta   90.00
_cell.angle_gamma   90.00
#
_symmetry.space_group_name_H-M   'P 1'
#
loop_
_entity.id
_entity.type
_entity.pdbx_description
1 polymer ?
#
loop_
_entity_poly.entity_id
_entity_poly.type
_entity_poly.pdbx_seq_one_letter_code
_entity_poly.pdbx_strand_id
1 'polypeptide(L)'
;MTIDYSKWDNMDTDSEPEISPPSAPTRQAPPPVAPQSGAQATTAPVTSSTTPGSIQAVIVRCDVERIRFAPWSVIMIQVDHPVFSNYIHPVPRLIEVPLVFHRVGTQSANRADLDNQMITYLNIGDESGFAPSEWRSYVGTVVVARKDKKPLLPQHLEGMWMYCDCILDLFGEGEDAPTHLYNRQVFVQSHMQ
;
A
#
# COMPACT_ATOMS: atom_id res chain seq x y z
N MET A 1 14.56 -6.50 8.32
CA MET A 1 13.32 -6.13 9.03
C MET A 1 12.26 -7.08 8.52
N THR A 2 11.70 -7.94 9.36
CA THR A 2 10.66 -8.89 8.96
C THR A 2 9.33 -8.15 9.04
N ILE A 3 8.69 -7.91 7.89
CA ILE A 3 7.39 -7.24 7.82
C ILE A 3 6.32 -8.29 8.16
N ASP A 4 5.42 -7.93 9.07
CA ASP A 4 4.31 -8.80 9.48
C ASP A 4 3.09 -8.55 8.60
N TYR A 5 2.91 -9.43 7.61
CA TYR A 5 1.82 -9.35 6.62
C TYR A 5 0.47 -9.88 7.14
N SER A 6 0.41 -10.48 8.35
CA SER A 6 -0.86 -10.85 8.99
C SER A 6 -1.72 -9.63 9.35
N LYS A 7 -1.14 -8.42 9.28
CA LYS A 7 -1.84 -7.14 9.47
C LYS A 7 -2.65 -6.68 8.25
N TRP A 8 -2.57 -7.38 7.11
CA TRP A 8 -3.40 -7.07 5.94
C TRP A 8 -4.90 -7.39 6.15
N ASP A 9 -5.22 -8.42 6.93
CA ASP A 9 -6.62 -8.86 7.19
C ASP A 9 -7.23 -8.24 8.47
N ASN A 10 -6.41 -7.81 9.43
CA ASN A 10 -6.89 -7.36 10.75
C ASN A 10 -7.42 -5.92 10.80
N MET A 11 -7.62 -5.24 9.66
CA MET A 11 -8.21 -3.89 9.63
C MET A 11 -9.75 -3.89 9.55
N ASP A 12 -10.39 -5.06 9.47
CA ASP A 12 -11.86 -5.20 9.45
C ASP A 12 -12.47 -5.47 10.85
N THR A 13 -11.66 -5.52 11.91
CA THR A 13 -12.18 -5.63 13.28
C THR A 13 -12.40 -4.23 13.86
N ASP A 14 -13.65 -3.80 13.77
CA ASP A 14 -14.22 -2.55 14.25
C ASP A 14 -13.79 -2.21 15.69
N SER A 15 -13.41 -0.95 15.90
CA SER A 15 -13.38 -0.36 17.24
C SER A 15 -14.81 -0.03 17.63
N GLU A 16 -15.55 -1.02 18.12
CA GLU A 16 -16.79 -0.77 18.85
C GLU A 16 -16.44 -0.01 20.16
N PRO A 17 -16.97 1.20 20.39
CA PRO A 17 -16.82 1.84 21.70
C PRO A 17 -17.70 1.09 22.70
N GLU A 18 -17.09 0.26 23.54
CA GLU A 18 -17.78 -0.36 24.67
C GLU A 18 -18.15 0.74 25.69
N ILE A 19 -19.38 1.25 25.58
CA ILE A 19 -20.00 2.08 26.61
C ILE A 19 -20.53 1.13 27.68
N SER A 20 -19.87 1.06 28.82
CA SER A 20 -20.43 0.50 30.05
C SER A 20 -20.35 1.50 31.22
N PRO A 21 -21.37 1.56 32.10
CA PRO A 21 -21.66 2.72 32.97
C PRO A 21 -20.85 2.73 34.28
N PRO A 22 -20.91 3.82 35.09
CA PRO A 22 -20.07 3.98 36.27
C PRO A 22 -20.63 3.20 37.47
N SER A 23 -19.74 2.56 38.23
CA SER A 23 -20.04 2.11 39.59
C SER A 23 -18.75 2.15 40.43
N ALA A 24 -18.76 3.04 41.43
CA ALA A 24 -17.94 2.94 42.64
C ALA A 24 -18.90 2.60 43.82
N PRO A 25 -18.47 2.37 45.08
CA PRO A 25 -17.10 2.31 45.65
C PRO A 25 -16.89 1.17 46.70
N THR A 26 -15.63 0.75 46.97
CA THR A 26 -15.25 0.39 48.37
C THR A 26 -13.74 0.49 48.64
N ARG A 27 -13.44 0.92 49.89
CA ARG A 27 -12.16 1.29 50.51
C ARG A 27 -11.30 0.09 50.91
N GLN A 28 -9.97 0.22 50.84
CA GLN A 28 -9.03 -0.02 51.97
C GLN A 28 -7.58 0.44 51.65
N ALA A 29 -6.87 0.92 52.67
CA ALA A 29 -5.45 1.36 52.68
C ALA A 29 -4.82 0.98 54.05
N PRO A 30 -3.51 1.20 54.31
CA PRO A 30 -2.25 0.70 53.69
C PRO A 30 -1.29 0.16 54.82
N PRO A 31 0.09 0.24 54.84
CA PRO A 31 1.23 0.30 53.87
C PRO A 31 2.37 -0.74 54.25
N PRO A 32 3.72 -0.58 54.03
CA PRO A 32 4.56 0.24 53.12
C PRO A 32 5.67 -0.54 52.34
N VAL A 33 6.43 0.13 51.43
CA VAL A 33 7.92 0.18 51.32
C VAL A 33 8.44 0.58 49.91
N ALA A 34 9.23 1.67 49.91
CA ALA A 34 10.35 2.13 49.05
C ALA A 34 10.19 2.48 47.53
N PRO A 35 10.94 3.52 47.04
CA PRO A 35 10.83 4.04 45.68
C PRO A 35 11.89 3.43 44.75
N GLN A 36 11.52 3.11 43.50
CA GLN A 36 12.50 2.89 42.44
C GLN A 36 12.15 3.71 41.20
N SER A 37 13.13 4.54 40.85
CA SER A 37 13.27 5.35 39.65
C SER A 37 13.41 4.44 38.43
N GLY A 38 12.68 4.75 37.36
CA GLY A 38 12.76 4.07 36.08
C GLY A 38 11.81 4.73 35.09
N ALA A 39 12.29 5.76 34.41
CA ALA A 39 11.56 6.43 33.33
C ALA A 39 11.25 5.43 32.21
N GLN A 40 10.00 5.01 32.09
CA GLN A 40 9.51 4.32 30.91
C GLN A 40 9.19 5.39 29.86
N ALA A 41 10.00 5.41 28.80
CA ALA A 41 9.70 6.13 27.58
C ALA A 41 8.41 5.56 27.00
N THR A 42 7.31 6.28 27.19
CA THR A 42 6.03 5.98 26.56
C THR A 42 6.17 6.33 25.08
N THR A 43 6.41 5.33 24.23
CA THR A 43 6.24 5.49 22.79
C THR A 43 4.77 5.74 22.53
N ALA A 44 4.42 7.02 22.34
CA ALA A 44 3.10 7.42 21.89
C ALA A 44 2.80 6.71 20.55
N PRO A 45 1.62 6.09 20.39
CA PRO A 45 1.22 5.61 19.08
C PRO A 45 1.10 6.83 18.17
N VAL A 46 1.69 6.74 16.97
CA VAL A 46 1.46 7.72 15.91
C VAL A 46 0.02 7.54 15.45
N THR A 47 -0.92 8.16 16.16
CA THR A 47 -2.31 8.28 15.73
C THR A 47 -2.28 9.15 14.49
N SER A 48 -2.29 8.50 13.32
CA SER A 48 -2.46 9.17 12.05
C SER A 48 -3.84 9.84 12.10
N SER A 49 -3.87 11.15 12.33
CA SER A 49 -5.09 11.94 12.31
C SER A 49 -5.57 12.04 10.87
N THR A 50 -6.22 10.98 10.39
CA THR A 50 -6.95 10.99 9.14
C THR A 50 -8.00 12.10 9.24
N THR A 51 -7.80 13.18 8.50
CA THR A 51 -8.85 14.21 8.38
C THR A 51 -10.08 13.51 7.80
N PRO A 52 -11.28 13.68 8.38
CA PRO A 52 -12.49 13.06 7.85
C PRO A 52 -12.60 13.36 6.35
N GLY A 53 -12.63 12.31 5.52
CA GLY A 53 -12.68 12.44 4.06
C GLY A 53 -11.33 12.37 3.31
N SER A 54 -10.21 12.16 4.02
CA SER A 54 -8.91 11.92 3.39
C SER A 54 -8.47 10.46 3.49
N ILE A 55 -7.79 9.96 2.45
CA ILE A 55 -7.30 8.59 2.34
C ILE A 55 -5.79 8.62 2.11
N GLN A 56 -5.06 7.72 2.76
CA GLN A 56 -3.65 7.51 2.49
C GLN A 56 -3.47 6.77 1.16
N ALA A 57 -2.79 7.42 0.23
CA ALA A 57 -2.38 6.91 -1.07
C ALA A 57 -0.85 7.01 -1.21
N VAL A 58 -0.32 6.45 -2.29
CA VAL A 58 1.12 6.52 -2.60
C VAL A 58 1.31 7.24 -3.92
N ILE A 59 2.21 8.23 -3.96
CA ILE A 59 2.68 8.79 -5.22
C ILE A 59 3.95 8.07 -5.65
N VAL A 60 3.99 7.59 -6.89
CA VAL A 60 5.12 6.89 -7.51
C VAL A 60 5.67 7.76 -8.63
N ARG A 61 6.91 8.18 -8.49
CA ARG A 61 7.55 9.19 -9.33
C ARG A 61 8.23 8.55 -10.53
N CYS A 62 8.11 9.20 -11.69
CA CYS A 62 8.89 8.84 -12.88
C CYS A 62 10.36 9.26 -12.74
N ASP A 63 11.20 8.75 -13.64
CA ASP A 63 12.67 8.83 -13.53
C ASP A 63 13.20 10.26 -13.35
N VAL A 64 12.65 11.26 -14.04
CA VAL A 64 13.09 12.66 -13.88
C VAL A 64 12.84 13.24 -12.50
N GLU A 65 11.73 12.86 -11.86
CA GLU A 65 11.42 13.32 -10.51
C GLU A 65 12.23 12.56 -9.45
N ARG A 66 12.61 11.30 -9.73
CA ARG A 66 13.43 10.45 -8.84
C ARG A 66 14.84 10.98 -8.63
N ILE A 67 15.33 11.85 -9.52
CA ILE A 67 16.62 12.54 -9.35
C ILE A 67 16.61 13.41 -8.08
N ARG A 68 15.45 13.95 -7.69
CA ARG A 68 15.33 14.92 -6.60
C ARG A 68 14.51 14.42 -5.41
N PHE A 69 13.68 13.41 -5.63
CA PHE A 69 12.72 12.92 -4.64
C PHE A 69 12.81 11.41 -4.49
N ALA A 70 12.33 10.90 -3.35
CA ALA A 70 12.20 9.46 -3.16
C ALA A 70 11.33 8.83 -4.27
N PRO A 71 11.62 7.58 -4.71
CA PRO A 71 10.86 6.89 -5.75
C PRO A 71 9.34 6.87 -5.52
N TRP A 72 8.95 6.74 -4.26
CA TRP A 72 7.57 6.85 -3.82
C TRP A 72 7.47 7.50 -2.45
N SER A 73 6.30 8.05 -2.14
CA SER A 73 5.99 8.59 -0.81
C SER A 73 4.49 8.54 -0.51
N VAL A 74 4.12 8.53 0.77
CA VAL A 74 2.71 8.63 1.18
C VAL A 74 2.19 10.04 0.88
N ILE A 75 0.96 10.10 0.39
CA ILE A 75 0.19 11.34 0.23
C ILE A 75 -1.23 11.15 0.77
N MET A 76 -1.89 12.24 1.12
CA MET A 76 -3.31 12.24 1.46
C MET A 76 -4.11 12.71 0.24
N ILE A 77 -5.10 11.93 -0.19
CA ILE A 77 -6.04 12.31 -1.25
C ILE A 77 -7.47 12.35 -0.70
N GLN A 78 -8.34 13.13 -1.32
CA GLN A 78 -9.74 13.19 -0.91
C GLN A 78 -10.53 11.96 -1.39
N VAL A 79 -11.60 11.60 -0.68
CA VAL A 79 -12.48 10.45 -1.01
C VAL A 79 -13.15 10.54 -2.39
N ASP A 80 -13.23 11.73 -2.98
CA ASP A 80 -13.77 12.03 -4.31
C ASP A 80 -12.68 12.19 -5.37
N HIS A 81 -11.41 11.90 -5.02
CA HIS A 81 -10.29 11.99 -5.96
C HIS A 81 -10.55 11.14 -7.22
N PRO A 82 -10.26 11.65 -8.43
CA PRO A 82 -10.61 10.99 -9.69
C PRO A 82 -10.01 9.59 -9.88
N VAL A 83 -8.92 9.26 -9.16
CA VAL A 83 -8.34 7.90 -9.12
C VAL A 83 -9.39 6.82 -8.80
N PHE A 84 -10.38 7.13 -7.97
CA PHE A 84 -11.40 6.17 -7.58
C PHE A 84 -12.44 5.90 -8.66
N SER A 85 -12.41 6.62 -9.79
CA SER A 85 -13.23 6.31 -10.97
C SER A 85 -12.56 5.29 -11.90
N ASN A 86 -11.27 5.04 -11.73
CA ASN A 86 -10.51 4.14 -12.61
C ASN A 86 -10.81 2.67 -12.30
N TYR A 87 -10.56 1.79 -13.27
CA TYR A 87 -10.74 0.35 -13.11
C TYR A 87 -9.59 -0.27 -12.32
N ILE A 88 -9.83 -1.45 -11.74
CA ILE A 88 -8.79 -2.24 -11.07
C ILE A 88 -8.07 -3.06 -12.13
N HIS A 89 -6.73 -2.99 -12.15
CA HIS A 89 -5.92 -3.71 -13.12
C HIS A 89 -5.90 -5.24 -12.89
N PRO A 90 -5.60 -6.05 -13.93
CA PRO A 90 -5.82 -7.50 -13.90
C PRO A 90 -5.14 -8.21 -12.74
N VAL A 91 -3.82 -8.08 -12.59
CA VAL A 91 -3.07 -8.77 -11.52
C VAL A 91 -3.50 -8.32 -10.13
N PRO A 92 -3.57 -7.01 -9.79
CA PRO A 92 -4.09 -6.56 -8.50
C PRO A 92 -5.50 -7.08 -8.18
N ARG A 93 -6.37 -7.17 -9.19
CA ARG A 93 -7.72 -7.74 -9.04
C ARG A 93 -7.68 -9.23 -8.67
N LEU A 94 -6.84 -10.02 -9.34
CA LEU A 94 -6.77 -11.47 -9.15
C LEU A 94 -6.23 -11.87 -7.77
N ILE A 95 -5.41 -11.03 -7.14
CA ILE A 95 -4.91 -11.26 -5.78
C ILE A 95 -5.69 -10.48 -4.70
N GLU A 96 -6.83 -9.92 -5.07
CA GLU A 96 -7.78 -9.20 -4.20
C GLU A 96 -7.18 -7.97 -3.48
N VAL A 97 -6.20 -7.33 -4.10
CA VAL A 97 -5.64 -6.04 -3.66
C VAL A 97 -6.04 -4.99 -4.69
N PRO A 98 -7.16 -4.26 -4.49
CA PRO A 98 -7.81 -3.56 -5.58
C PRO A 98 -7.11 -2.21 -5.87
N LEU A 99 -5.94 -2.23 -6.53
CA LEU A 99 -5.20 -1.01 -6.85
C LEU A 99 -5.81 -0.24 -8.03
N VAL A 100 -5.82 1.08 -7.90
CA VAL A 100 -6.21 2.06 -8.93
C VAL A 100 -5.11 3.10 -9.12
N PHE A 101 -4.95 3.58 -10.35
CA PHE A 101 -3.82 4.40 -10.78
C PHE A 101 -4.30 5.68 -11.46
N HIS A 102 -3.71 6.83 -11.13
CA HIS A 102 -4.04 8.11 -11.75
C HIS A 102 -2.77 8.90 -12.09
N ARG A 103 -2.57 9.22 -13.37
CA ARG A 103 -1.43 10.04 -13.81
C ARG A 103 -1.62 11.48 -13.38
N VAL A 104 -0.55 12.07 -12.84
CA VAL A 104 -0.54 13.47 -12.39
C VAL A 104 -0.24 14.43 -13.56
N GLY A 105 0.31 13.93 -14.67
CA GLY A 105 0.60 14.72 -15.86
C GLY A 105 1.99 15.37 -15.88
N THR A 106 2.99 14.74 -15.25
CA THR A 106 4.39 15.19 -15.28
C THR A 106 4.86 15.42 -16.72
N GLN A 107 5.54 16.54 -16.94
CA GLN A 107 6.05 16.94 -18.25
C GLN A 107 7.58 16.83 -18.26
N SER A 108 8.13 16.34 -19.37
CA SER A 108 9.56 16.44 -19.68
C SER A 108 9.77 16.69 -21.18
N ALA A 109 10.85 17.39 -21.51
CA ALA A 109 11.29 17.59 -22.89
C ALA A 109 11.84 16.30 -23.52
N ASN A 110 12.37 15.39 -22.69
CA ASN A 110 12.75 14.04 -23.09
C ASN A 110 11.66 13.07 -22.64
N ARG A 111 11.18 12.18 -23.52
CA ARG A 111 10.11 11.26 -23.13
C ARG A 111 10.59 10.16 -22.19
N ALA A 112 11.82 9.67 -22.35
CA ALA A 112 12.37 8.60 -21.51
C ALA A 112 12.42 8.98 -20.02
N ASP A 113 12.57 10.27 -19.72
CA ASP A 113 12.48 10.84 -18.37
C ASP A 113 11.15 10.55 -17.66
N LEU A 114 10.09 10.31 -18.43
CA LEU A 114 8.75 10.00 -17.94
C LEU A 114 8.53 8.50 -17.73
N ASP A 115 9.53 7.66 -17.97
CA ASP A 115 9.40 6.23 -17.70
C ASP A 115 9.21 5.99 -16.20
N ASN A 116 8.37 5.01 -15.90
CA ASN A 116 7.99 4.64 -14.55
C ASN A 116 7.78 3.13 -14.50
N GLN A 117 8.90 2.40 -14.52
CA GLN A 117 8.92 0.94 -14.64
C GLN A 117 8.10 0.26 -13.53
N MET A 118 8.14 0.78 -12.31
CA MET A 118 7.33 0.25 -11.21
C MET A 118 5.84 0.28 -11.55
N ILE A 119 5.33 1.40 -12.06
CA ILE A 119 3.94 1.49 -12.50
C ILE A 119 3.67 0.56 -13.67
N THR A 120 4.57 0.48 -14.64
CA THR A 120 4.44 -0.46 -15.77
C THR A 120 4.23 -1.89 -15.26
N TYR A 121 5.02 -2.35 -14.29
CA TYR A 121 4.93 -3.70 -13.73
C TYR A 121 3.63 -3.92 -12.97
N LEU A 122 3.20 -2.93 -12.19
CA LEU A 122 1.92 -2.98 -11.48
C LEU A 122 0.69 -3.01 -12.41
N ASN A 123 0.88 -2.74 -13.71
CA ASN A 123 -0.19 -2.66 -14.71
C ASN A 123 -0.12 -3.79 -15.75
N ILE A 124 0.72 -4.81 -15.54
CA ILE A 124 0.85 -5.95 -16.48
C ILE A 124 -0.48 -6.70 -16.67
N GLY A 125 -0.66 -7.23 -17.88
CA GLY A 125 -1.73 -8.15 -18.20
C GLY A 125 -1.44 -9.55 -17.63
N ASP A 126 -2.49 -10.19 -17.13
CA ASP A 126 -2.49 -11.54 -16.58
C ASP A 126 -2.26 -12.64 -17.62
N GLU A 127 -2.57 -12.40 -18.90
CA GLU A 127 -2.35 -13.41 -19.94
C GLU A 127 -0.98 -13.30 -20.63
N SER A 128 -0.43 -12.09 -20.73
CA SER A 128 0.74 -11.82 -21.59
C SER A 128 1.97 -11.29 -20.87
N GLY A 129 1.84 -10.90 -19.60
CA GLY A 129 2.89 -10.20 -18.85
C GLY A 129 3.14 -8.76 -19.33
N PHE A 130 2.57 -8.33 -20.46
CA PHE A 130 2.74 -6.96 -20.93
C PHE A 130 1.70 -6.02 -20.33
N ALA A 131 2.14 -4.85 -19.87
CA ALA A 131 1.21 -3.76 -19.56
C ALA A 131 0.44 -3.33 -20.82
N PRO A 132 -0.77 -2.76 -20.70
CA PRO A 132 -1.43 -2.07 -21.81
C PRO A 132 -0.58 -0.94 -22.37
N SER A 133 -0.76 -0.61 -23.65
CA SER A 133 0.10 0.34 -24.39
C SER A 133 0.33 1.67 -23.67
N GLU A 134 -0.72 2.21 -23.06
CA GLU A 134 -0.72 3.44 -22.31
C GLU A 134 0.26 3.36 -21.13
N TRP A 135 0.37 2.20 -20.47
CA TRP A 135 1.18 1.96 -19.26
C TRP A 135 2.59 1.40 -19.55
N ARG A 136 2.99 1.23 -20.82
CA ARG A 136 4.30 0.64 -21.18
C ARG A 136 5.46 1.62 -21.12
N SER A 137 5.24 2.88 -21.47
CA SER A 137 6.30 3.87 -21.62
C SER A 137 5.74 5.26 -21.39
N TYR A 138 6.60 6.18 -20.96
CA TYR A 138 6.28 7.61 -20.79
C TYR A 138 5.06 7.81 -19.88
N VAL A 139 4.97 7.00 -18.83
CA VAL A 139 3.83 6.91 -17.92
C VAL A 139 3.68 8.17 -17.08
N GLY A 140 4.79 8.79 -16.71
CA GLY A 140 4.87 9.92 -15.80
C GLY A 140 4.69 9.52 -14.34
N THR A 141 4.54 10.51 -13.47
CA THR A 141 4.24 10.30 -12.04
C THR A 141 2.78 9.93 -11.85
N VAL A 142 2.54 8.99 -10.93
CA VAL A 142 1.23 8.35 -10.74
C VAL A 142 0.86 8.32 -9.26
N VAL A 143 -0.39 8.67 -8.97
CA VAL A 143 -1.03 8.38 -7.69
C VAL A 143 -1.62 6.98 -7.73
N VAL A 144 -1.28 6.17 -6.74
CA VAL A 144 -1.79 4.82 -6.53
C VAL A 144 -2.61 4.79 -5.25
N ALA A 145 -3.82 4.25 -5.31
CA ALA A 145 -4.69 4.09 -4.17
C ALA A 145 -5.39 2.73 -4.21
N ARG A 146 -6.02 2.31 -3.10
CA ARG A 146 -6.93 1.17 -3.12
C ARG A 146 -8.34 1.63 -3.48
N LYS A 147 -9.01 0.92 -4.39
CA LYS A 147 -10.39 1.20 -4.84
C LYS A 147 -11.38 1.22 -3.70
N ASP A 148 -11.18 0.35 -2.71
CA ASP A 148 -11.99 0.24 -1.49
C ASP A 148 -11.75 1.38 -0.48
N LYS A 149 -10.89 2.35 -0.82
CA LYS A 149 -10.56 3.53 -0.01
C LYS A 149 -9.87 3.20 1.31
N LYS A 150 -9.40 1.96 1.52
CA LYS A 150 -8.53 1.64 2.66
C LYS A 150 -7.14 2.27 2.44
N PRO A 151 -6.39 2.57 3.53
CA PRO A 151 -5.04 3.10 3.43
C PRO A 151 -4.11 2.21 2.59
N LEU A 152 -3.36 2.83 1.68
CA LEU A 152 -2.26 2.19 0.96
C LEU A 152 -0.93 2.69 1.54
N LEU A 153 -0.15 1.77 2.10
CA LEU A 153 1.18 2.06 2.63
C LEU A 153 2.25 1.74 1.57
N PRO A 154 3.43 2.39 1.62
CA PRO A 154 4.52 2.12 0.69
C PRO A 154 4.94 0.65 0.67
N GLN A 155 4.94 -0.01 1.83
CA GLN A 155 5.29 -1.44 1.96
C GLN A 155 4.28 -2.34 1.24
N HIS A 156 3.00 -1.94 1.21
CA HIS A 156 1.99 -2.68 0.47
C HIS A 156 2.22 -2.60 -1.04
N LEU A 157 2.63 -1.41 -1.51
CA LEU A 157 2.94 -1.17 -2.90
C LEU A 157 4.24 -1.89 -3.32
N GLU A 158 5.26 -1.88 -2.45
CA GLU A 158 6.52 -2.59 -2.67
C GLU A 158 6.30 -4.09 -2.82
N GLY A 159 5.52 -4.72 -1.92
CA GLY A 159 5.17 -6.14 -2.07
C GLY A 159 4.41 -6.43 -3.37
N MET A 160 3.44 -5.59 -3.72
CA MET A 160 2.75 -5.76 -5.02
C MET A 160 3.73 -5.67 -6.20
N TRP A 161 4.69 -4.74 -6.16
CA TRP A 161 5.67 -4.60 -7.22
C TRP A 161 6.60 -5.81 -7.31
N MET A 162 7.14 -6.29 -6.19
CA MET A 162 7.98 -7.50 -6.15
C MET A 162 7.23 -8.74 -6.64
N TYR A 163 5.95 -8.86 -6.28
CA TYR A 163 5.10 -9.93 -6.79
C TYR A 163 4.95 -9.88 -8.32
N CYS A 164 4.69 -8.69 -8.88
CA CYS A 164 4.59 -8.51 -10.34
C CYS A 164 5.93 -8.75 -11.05
N ASP A 165 7.06 -8.38 -10.42
CA ASP A 165 8.41 -8.67 -10.90
C ASP A 165 8.65 -10.18 -11.00
N CYS A 166 8.30 -10.94 -9.96
CA CYS A 166 8.38 -12.41 -9.98
C CYS A 166 7.50 -13.04 -11.06
N ILE A 167 6.29 -12.52 -11.30
CA ILE A 167 5.43 -12.98 -12.41
C ILE A 167 6.10 -12.73 -13.76
N LEU A 168 6.76 -11.58 -13.94
CA LEU A 168 7.42 -11.21 -15.19
C LEU A 168 8.62 -12.10 -15.50
N ASP A 169 9.37 -12.53 -14.48
CA ASP A 169 10.48 -13.47 -14.67
C ASP A 169 10.01 -14.76 -15.33
N LEU A 170 8.85 -15.31 -14.93
CA LEU A 170 8.27 -16.53 -15.51
C LEU A 170 7.87 -16.35 -16.99
N PHE A 171 7.29 -15.19 -17.33
CA PHE A 171 7.04 -14.86 -18.74
C PHE A 171 8.35 -14.75 -19.55
N GLY A 172 9.44 -14.28 -18.92
CA GLY A 172 10.77 -14.20 -19.54
C GLY A 172 11.42 -15.55 -19.82
N GLU A 173 11.08 -16.58 -19.04
CA GLU A 173 11.53 -17.97 -19.21
C GLU A 173 10.78 -18.71 -20.33
N GLY A 174 9.75 -18.08 -20.91
CA GLY A 174 8.93 -18.67 -21.98
C GLY A 174 7.80 -19.57 -21.45
N GLU A 175 7.49 -19.48 -20.16
CA GLU A 175 6.31 -20.13 -19.59
C GLU A 175 5.00 -19.47 -20.08
N ASP A 176 3.91 -20.24 -20.05
CA ASP A 176 2.56 -19.68 -20.19
C ASP A 176 2.22 -18.79 -18.98
N ALA A 177 1.11 -18.06 -19.06
CA ALA A 177 0.62 -17.24 -17.94
C ALA A 177 0.61 -18.04 -16.63
N PRO A 178 1.28 -17.57 -15.55
CA PRO A 178 1.41 -18.29 -14.29
C PRO A 178 0.12 -18.19 -13.45
N THR A 179 -0.98 -18.70 -14.00
CA THR A 179 -2.34 -18.65 -13.43
C THR A 179 -2.41 -19.21 -12.01
N HIS A 180 -1.57 -20.20 -11.69
CA HIS A 180 -1.46 -20.79 -10.36
C HIS A 180 -0.90 -19.82 -9.31
N LEU A 181 -0.19 -18.76 -9.71
CA LEU A 181 0.30 -17.73 -8.82
C LEU A 181 -0.74 -16.65 -8.53
N TYR A 182 -1.71 -16.43 -9.42
CA TYR A 182 -2.72 -15.37 -9.33
C TYR A 182 -3.80 -15.63 -8.28
N ASN A 183 -3.37 -15.75 -7.03
CA ASN A 183 -4.25 -15.84 -5.89
C ASN A 183 -3.62 -15.18 -4.67
N ARG A 184 -4.47 -14.75 -3.75
CA ARG A 184 -4.08 -14.02 -2.56
C ARG A 184 -3.16 -14.81 -1.63
N GLN A 185 -3.32 -16.13 -1.55
CA GLN A 185 -2.53 -16.97 -0.65
C GLN A 185 -1.06 -17.01 -1.08
N VAL A 186 -0.80 -17.22 -2.37
CA VAL A 186 0.55 -17.20 -2.94
C VAL A 186 1.18 -15.81 -2.82
N PHE A 187 0.40 -14.75 -3.05
CA PHE A 187 0.86 -13.38 -2.81
C PHE A 187 1.32 -13.18 -1.36
N VAL A 188 0.53 -13.59 -0.36
CA VAL A 188 0.95 -13.43 1.05
C VAL A 188 2.18 -14.30 1.38
N GLN A 189 2.25 -15.52 0.85
CA GLN A 189 3.36 -16.45 1.12
C GLN A 189 4.69 -16.02 0.49
N SER A 190 4.67 -15.45 -0.71
CA SER A 190 5.87 -14.95 -1.41
C SER A 190 6.58 -13.80 -0.68
N HIS A 191 5.91 -13.17 0.29
CA HIS A 191 6.44 -12.06 1.07
C HIS A 191 6.84 -12.43 2.50
N MET A 192 6.60 -13.69 2.92
CA MET A 192 6.95 -14.19 4.26
C MET A 192 8.33 -14.87 4.33
N GLN A 193 9.06 -14.97 3.22
CA GLN A 193 10.43 -15.54 3.16
C GLN A 193 11.47 -14.43 3.10
#